data_AF-A0A7W3HFN3-F1
#
_entry.id   AF-A0A7W3HFN3-F1
#
_cell.length_a   1.000
_cell.length_b   1.000
_cell.length_c   1.000
_cell.angle_alpha   90.00
_cell.angle_beta   90.00
_cell.angle_gamma   90.00
#
_symmetry.space_group_name_H-M   'P 1'
#
loop_
_entity.id
_entity.type
_entity.pdbx_description
1 polymer ?
#
loop_
_entity_poly.entity_id
_entity_poly.type
_entity_poly.pdbx_seq_one_letter_code
_entity_poly.pdbx_strand_id
1 'polypeptide(L)'
;MFNTDNLPNQFDDTPSDLNKIDSIMWASFKKGYVPAANDLQAPAMKVLYDRYRAQHGRNDMKAAIADKLKAEANIRRIAMQNPNRISLNQSQVTCAVRTSLDVYCTGETQPAIGIVRDLLPGKDVKPVMNRPQQRKRMKKALKANADHPAIITAQKQGNPIRMDADTLSSGLMSLQNAAMVIRKLNDHEQRLVAEEATTADLARRVAELEARLMSVETGASLPEQALAMRDSGKRQQEIATALGVSVNTVKSWLRRNR
;
A
#
# COMPACT_ATOMS: atom_id res chain seq x y z
N MET A 1 24.48 48.23 -23.23
CA MET A 1 24.60 46.84 -23.70
C MET A 1 26.06 46.48 -23.68
N PHE A 2 26.48 45.50 -22.87
CA PHE A 2 27.86 45.00 -22.89
C PHE A 2 28.06 44.22 -24.19
N ASN A 3 29.11 44.56 -24.94
CA ASN A 3 29.45 43.89 -26.18
C ASN A 3 30.10 42.53 -25.83
N THR A 4 29.32 41.45 -25.91
CA THR A 4 29.75 40.10 -25.54
C THR A 4 30.58 39.41 -26.63
N ASP A 5 30.74 40.03 -27.80
CA ASP A 5 31.34 39.40 -28.98
C ASP A 5 32.87 39.21 -28.88
N ASN A 6 33.52 39.80 -27.87
CA ASN A 6 34.97 39.72 -27.63
C ASN A 6 35.36 39.07 -26.28
N LEU A 7 34.42 38.38 -25.61
CA LEU A 7 34.78 37.63 -24.39
C LEU A 7 35.51 36.33 -24.77
N PRO A 8 36.72 36.06 -24.24
CA PRO A 8 37.39 34.78 -24.42
C PRO A 8 36.49 33.65 -23.92
N ASN A 9 36.42 32.54 -24.65
CA ASN A 9 35.60 31.40 -24.25
C ASN A 9 36.15 30.82 -22.93
N GLN A 10 35.49 31.12 -21.80
CA GLN A 10 35.96 30.74 -20.46
C GLN A 10 35.80 29.24 -20.16
N PHE A 11 35.11 28.50 -21.04
CA PHE A 11 34.83 27.08 -20.91
C PHE A 11 35.25 26.32 -22.17
N ASP A 12 36.51 26.51 -22.60
CA ASP A 12 37.06 25.67 -23.65
C ASP A 12 37.24 24.24 -23.12
N ASP A 13 36.30 23.35 -23.45
CA ASP A 13 36.41 21.90 -23.21
C ASP A 13 37.51 21.23 -24.08
N THR A 14 38.49 22.00 -24.55
CA THR A 14 39.60 21.51 -25.37
C THR A 14 40.78 21.33 -24.42
N PRO A 15 41.34 20.12 -24.29
CA PRO A 15 42.49 19.90 -23.41
C PRO A 15 43.65 20.82 -23.80
N SER A 16 44.22 21.52 -22.80
CA SER A 16 45.26 22.53 -23.02
C SER A 16 46.62 21.94 -23.40
N ASP A 17 46.78 20.62 -23.27
CA ASP A 17 47.99 19.86 -23.57
C ASP A 17 48.04 19.33 -25.01
N LEU A 18 47.02 19.59 -25.83
CA LEU A 18 47.01 19.18 -27.23
C LEU A 18 48.00 19.99 -28.06
N ASN A 19 48.72 19.31 -28.94
CA ASN A 19 49.53 20.00 -29.95
C ASN A 19 48.62 20.71 -30.98
N LYS A 20 49.21 21.55 -31.84
CA LYS A 20 48.46 22.36 -32.81
C LYS A 20 47.63 21.52 -33.80
N ILE A 21 48.13 20.33 -34.19
CA ILE A 21 47.47 19.44 -35.16
C ILE A 21 46.31 18.72 -34.48
N ASP A 22 46.54 18.19 -33.28
CA ASP A 22 45.54 17.50 -32.47
C ASP A 22 44.41 18.44 -32.04
N SER A 23 44.72 19.71 -31.80
CA SER A 23 43.72 20.75 -31.51
C SER A 23 42.77 20.99 -32.68
N ILE A 24 43.28 20.99 -33.91
CA ILE A 24 42.47 21.13 -35.14
C ILE A 24 41.57 19.89 -35.32
N MET A 25 42.12 18.71 -35.08
CA MET A 25 41.36 17.45 -35.15
C MET A 25 40.30 17.37 -34.04
N TRP A 26 40.62 17.79 -32.82
CA TRP A 26 39.69 17.88 -31.69
C TRP A 26 38.52 18.82 -31.99
N ALA A 27 38.79 19.98 -32.58
CA ALA A 27 37.76 20.91 -33.04
C ALA A 27 36.90 20.28 -34.16
N SER A 28 37.48 19.43 -35.00
CA SER A 28 36.75 18.71 -36.05
C SER A 28 35.83 17.64 -35.45
N PHE A 29 36.26 16.92 -34.40
CA PHE A 29 35.42 15.99 -33.65
C PHE A 29 34.26 16.71 -32.94
N LYS A 30 34.50 17.88 -32.34
CA LYS A 30 33.45 18.76 -31.78
C LYS A 30 32.41 19.17 -32.81
N LYS A 31 32.82 19.36 -34.07
CA LYS A 31 31.94 19.65 -35.21
C LYS A 31 31.22 18.42 -35.78
N GLY A 32 31.46 17.23 -35.21
CA GLY A 32 30.77 15.99 -35.58
C GLY A 32 31.52 15.09 -36.56
N TYR A 33 32.79 15.37 -36.86
CA TYR A 33 33.61 14.46 -37.65
C TYR A 33 33.90 13.16 -36.89
N VAL A 34 33.70 12.02 -37.56
CA VAL A 34 33.99 10.68 -37.03
C VAL A 34 35.04 10.01 -37.94
N PRO A 35 36.23 9.69 -37.44
CA PRO A 35 37.28 9.03 -38.22
C PRO A 35 36.81 7.69 -38.79
N ALA A 36 37.23 7.37 -40.02
CA ALA A 36 36.98 6.06 -40.62
C ALA A 36 37.88 4.98 -40.02
N ALA A 37 37.54 3.70 -40.21
CA ALA A 37 38.30 2.58 -39.67
C ALA A 37 39.77 2.55 -40.13
N ASN A 38 40.07 3.09 -41.31
CA ASN A 38 41.42 3.21 -41.85
C ASN A 38 42.22 4.32 -41.14
N ASP A 39 41.57 5.44 -40.77
CA ASP A 39 42.23 6.55 -40.07
C ASP A 39 42.63 6.16 -38.64
N LEU A 40 41.86 5.25 -38.02
CA LEU A 40 42.10 4.71 -36.68
C LEU A 40 43.23 3.66 -36.65
N GLN A 41 43.80 3.30 -37.80
CA GLN A 41 45.03 2.50 -37.85
C GLN A 41 46.25 3.31 -37.41
N ALA A 42 46.21 4.64 -37.58
CA ALA A 42 47.24 5.53 -37.07
C ALA A 42 47.12 5.64 -35.54
N PRO A 43 48.15 5.23 -34.77
CA PRO A 43 48.06 5.19 -33.30
C PRO A 43 47.73 6.54 -32.67
N ALA A 44 48.27 7.63 -33.23
CA ALA A 44 48.03 8.99 -32.74
C ALA A 44 46.56 9.42 -32.89
N MET A 45 45.94 9.17 -34.05
CA MET A 45 44.53 9.49 -34.29
C MET A 45 43.59 8.64 -33.44
N LYS A 46 43.92 7.36 -33.24
CA LYS A 46 43.16 6.47 -32.37
C LYS A 46 43.17 6.96 -30.91
N VAL A 47 44.35 7.26 -30.36
CA VAL A 47 44.51 7.76 -28.99
C VAL A 47 43.78 9.09 -28.79
N LEU A 48 43.90 10.01 -29.75
CA LEU A 48 43.22 11.31 -29.69
C LEU A 48 41.69 11.16 -29.74
N TYR A 49 41.18 10.31 -30.63
CA TYR A 49 39.75 10.08 -30.78
C TYR A 49 39.16 9.31 -29.58
N ASP A 50 39.87 8.33 -29.02
CA ASP A 50 39.47 7.63 -27.80
C ASP A 50 39.43 8.57 -26.59
N ARG A 51 40.40 9.49 -26.48
CA ARG A 51 40.40 10.55 -25.46
C ARG A 51 39.22 11.52 -25.64
N TYR A 52 38.94 11.94 -26.88
CA TYR A 52 37.77 12.74 -27.21
C TYR A 52 36.47 12.02 -26.82
N ARG A 53 36.37 10.72 -27.11
CA ARG A 53 35.24 9.88 -26.72
C ARG A 53 35.16 9.65 -25.21
N ALA A 54 36.27 9.60 -24.48
CA ALA A 54 36.22 9.51 -23.02
C ALA A 54 35.66 10.79 -22.38
N GLN A 55 35.96 11.96 -22.97
CA GLN A 55 35.54 13.28 -22.46
C GLN A 55 34.16 13.72 -22.95
N HIS A 56 33.79 13.35 -24.18
CA HIS A 56 32.57 13.79 -24.87
C HIS A 56 31.69 12.65 -25.35
N GLY A 57 32.11 11.39 -25.14
CA GLY A 57 31.38 10.22 -25.59
C GLY A 57 29.98 10.22 -25.03
N ARG A 58 29.02 9.99 -25.93
CA ARG A 58 27.64 9.64 -25.61
C ARG A 58 27.66 8.73 -24.39
N ASN A 59 26.87 9.07 -23.37
CA ASN A 59 26.49 8.12 -22.34
C ASN A 59 25.84 6.93 -23.07
N ASP A 60 26.62 5.90 -23.41
CA ASP A 60 26.18 4.75 -24.21
C ASP A 60 24.97 4.08 -23.55
N MET A 61 24.86 4.20 -22.22
CA MET A 61 23.67 3.81 -21.47
C MET A 61 22.43 4.68 -21.75
N LYS A 62 22.56 6.00 -21.87
CA LYS A 62 21.45 6.90 -22.25
C LYS A 62 21.01 6.66 -23.70
N ALA A 63 21.97 6.42 -24.61
CA ALA A 63 21.68 6.08 -25.99
C ALA A 63 20.98 4.70 -26.09
N ALA A 64 21.49 3.68 -25.41
CA ALA A 64 20.87 2.36 -25.33
C ALA A 64 19.46 2.40 -24.71
N ILE A 65 19.23 3.22 -23.68
CA ILE A 65 17.90 3.44 -23.10
C ILE A 65 16.97 4.11 -24.12
N ALA A 66 17.44 5.14 -24.83
CA ALA A 66 16.65 5.83 -25.84
C ALA A 66 16.27 4.91 -27.02
N ASP A 67 17.21 4.08 -27.48
CA ASP A 67 16.97 3.12 -28.56
C ASP A 67 16.03 2.01 -28.14
N LYS A 68 16.15 1.51 -26.90
CA LYS A 68 15.16 0.59 -26.31
C LYS A 68 13.77 1.22 -26.28
N LEU A 69 13.64 2.46 -25.82
CA LEU A 69 12.36 3.16 -25.76
C LEU A 69 11.75 3.37 -27.16
N LYS A 70 12.57 3.69 -28.16
CA LYS A 70 12.13 3.78 -29.56
C LYS A 70 11.68 2.43 -30.12
N ALA A 71 12.42 1.36 -29.85
CA ALA A 71 12.04 0.00 -30.26
C ALA A 71 10.70 -0.42 -29.63
N GLU A 72 10.51 -0.19 -28.33
CA GLU A 72 9.24 -0.43 -27.65
C GLU A 72 8.09 0.39 -28.26
N ALA A 73 8.34 1.66 -28.61
CA ALA A 73 7.34 2.52 -29.25
C ALA A 73 6.97 2.02 -30.67
N ASN A 74 7.96 1.56 -31.44
CA ASN A 74 7.73 0.97 -32.76
C ASN A 74 6.94 -0.34 -32.67
N ILE A 75 7.27 -1.23 -31.73
CA ILE A 75 6.51 -2.46 -31.47
C ILE A 75 5.07 -2.12 -31.07
N ARG A 76 4.87 -1.11 -30.22
CA ARG A 76 3.51 -0.64 -29.87
C ARG A 76 2.75 -0.14 -31.09
N ARG A 77 3.42 0.57 -32.02
CA ARG A 77 2.82 1.08 -33.28
C ARG A 77 2.42 -0.05 -34.21
N ILE A 78 3.31 -1.00 -34.46
CA ILE A 78 3.04 -2.21 -35.27
C ILE A 78 1.90 -3.02 -34.64
N ALA A 79 1.91 -3.17 -33.32
CA ALA A 79 0.82 -3.83 -32.62
C ALA A 79 -0.51 -3.07 -32.79
N MET A 80 -0.53 -1.74 -32.75
CA MET A 80 -1.75 -0.94 -33.00
C MET A 80 -2.26 -1.07 -34.44
N GLN A 81 -1.40 -1.40 -35.40
CA GLN A 81 -1.78 -1.68 -36.78
C GLN A 81 -2.36 -3.09 -36.97
N ASN A 82 -2.28 -3.98 -35.95
CA ASN A 82 -2.92 -5.29 -36.01
C ASN A 82 -4.44 -5.17 -35.70
N PRO A 83 -5.32 -5.56 -36.65
CA PRO A 83 -6.77 -5.52 -36.47
C PRO A 83 -7.27 -6.35 -35.28
N ASN A 84 -6.51 -7.37 -34.87
CA ASN A 84 -6.83 -8.28 -33.77
C ASN A 84 -6.27 -7.84 -32.42
N ARG A 85 -5.65 -6.65 -32.32
CA ARG A 85 -5.14 -6.15 -31.03
C ARG A 85 -6.29 -5.63 -30.16
N ILE A 86 -6.80 -6.53 -29.33
CA ILE A 86 -7.78 -6.20 -28.31
C ILE A 86 -7.08 -5.44 -27.17
N SER A 87 -7.70 -4.37 -26.69
CA SER A 87 -7.22 -3.63 -25.53
C SER A 87 -8.38 -3.11 -24.71
N LEU A 88 -8.25 -3.13 -23.38
CA LEU A 88 -9.18 -2.43 -22.51
C LEU A 88 -8.89 -0.93 -22.55
N ASN A 89 -9.93 -0.11 -22.50
CA ASN A 89 -9.83 1.33 -22.21
C ASN A 89 -9.67 1.55 -20.69
N GLN A 90 -9.43 2.80 -20.24
CA GLN A 90 -9.19 3.07 -18.82
C GLN A 90 -10.43 2.84 -17.95
N SER A 91 -11.64 3.12 -18.45
CA SER A 91 -12.89 2.91 -17.71
C SER A 91 -13.14 1.42 -17.46
N GLN A 92 -12.90 0.56 -18.45
CA GLN A 92 -12.99 -0.90 -18.29
C GLN A 92 -11.96 -1.41 -17.28
N VAL A 93 -10.72 -0.93 -17.29
CA VAL A 93 -9.73 -1.31 -16.25
C VAL A 93 -10.19 -0.83 -14.87
N THR A 94 -10.85 0.31 -14.78
CA THR A 94 -11.41 0.84 -13.52
C THR A 94 -12.55 -0.03 -13.01
N CYS A 95 -13.43 -0.50 -13.91
CA CYS A 95 -14.49 -1.45 -13.59
C CYS A 95 -13.92 -2.80 -13.14
N ALA A 96 -12.93 -3.36 -13.86
CA ALA A 96 -12.28 -4.61 -13.47
C ALA A 96 -11.65 -4.54 -12.07
N VAL A 97 -11.01 -3.41 -11.75
CA VAL A 97 -10.45 -3.17 -10.41
C VAL A 97 -11.54 -3.09 -9.36
N ARG A 98 -12.67 -2.43 -9.66
CA ARG A 98 -13.83 -2.37 -8.76
C ARG A 98 -14.39 -3.77 -8.48
N THR A 99 -14.65 -4.56 -9.52
CA THR A 99 -15.10 -5.96 -9.40
C THR A 99 -14.13 -6.81 -8.58
N SER A 100 -12.82 -6.57 -8.73
CA SER A 100 -11.81 -7.27 -7.93
C SER A 100 -11.82 -6.86 -6.44
N LEU A 101 -12.22 -5.63 -6.14
CA LEU A 101 -12.36 -5.14 -4.76
C LEU A 101 -13.70 -5.55 -4.14
N ASP A 102 -14.74 -5.77 -4.94
CA ASP A 102 -16.07 -6.20 -4.48
C ASP A 102 -16.03 -7.52 -3.71
N VAL A 103 -14.97 -8.33 -3.87
CA VAL A 103 -14.66 -9.51 -3.03
C VAL A 103 -14.69 -9.19 -1.53
N TYR A 104 -14.38 -7.96 -1.13
CA TYR A 104 -14.53 -7.51 0.25
C TYR A 104 -15.99 -7.63 0.71
N CYS A 105 -16.95 -7.20 -0.11
CA CYS A 105 -18.38 -7.23 0.18
C CYS A 105 -18.98 -8.63 -0.06
N THR A 106 -18.67 -9.26 -1.19
CA THR A 106 -19.27 -10.54 -1.60
C THR A 106 -18.65 -11.74 -0.90
N GLY A 107 -17.33 -11.73 -0.70
CA GLY A 107 -16.57 -12.83 -0.12
C GLY A 107 -16.16 -13.89 -1.15
N GLU A 108 -16.56 -13.72 -2.41
CA GLU A 108 -16.33 -14.67 -3.49
C GLU A 108 -15.28 -14.15 -4.46
N THR A 109 -14.28 -14.96 -4.77
CA THR A 109 -13.27 -14.63 -5.79
C THR A 109 -13.71 -15.10 -7.15
N GLN A 110 -13.39 -14.31 -8.17
CA GLN A 110 -13.65 -14.65 -9.56
C GLN A 110 -12.32 -14.74 -10.31
N PRO A 111 -12.13 -15.73 -11.19
CA PRO A 111 -10.95 -15.79 -12.05
C PRO A 111 -10.76 -14.47 -12.80
N ALA A 112 -9.55 -13.92 -12.82
CA ALA A 112 -9.26 -12.65 -13.51
C ALA A 112 -9.67 -12.67 -14.99
N ILE A 113 -9.68 -13.86 -15.61
CA ILE A 113 -10.16 -14.04 -16.97
C ILE A 113 -11.67 -13.84 -17.10
N GLY A 114 -12.46 -14.23 -16.09
CA GLY A 114 -13.90 -13.98 -16.04
C GLY A 114 -14.19 -12.48 -16.01
N ILE A 115 -13.57 -11.78 -15.06
CA ILE A 115 -13.72 -10.31 -14.89
C ILE A 115 -13.43 -9.57 -16.21
N VAL A 116 -12.35 -9.94 -16.91
CA VAL A 116 -11.98 -9.25 -18.16
C VAL A 116 -12.85 -9.71 -19.34
N ARG A 117 -13.33 -10.95 -19.36
CA ARG A 117 -14.24 -11.46 -20.39
C ARG A 117 -15.58 -10.73 -20.35
N ASP A 118 -16.09 -10.45 -19.17
CA ASP A 118 -17.35 -9.72 -18.98
C ASP A 118 -17.27 -8.30 -19.58
N LEU A 119 -16.07 -7.71 -19.60
CA LEU A 119 -15.80 -6.39 -20.19
C LEU A 119 -15.49 -6.41 -21.69
N LEU A 120 -15.20 -7.59 -22.25
CA LEU A 120 -14.83 -7.81 -23.64
C LEU A 120 -15.57 -9.04 -24.20
N PRO A 121 -16.90 -8.97 -24.36
CA PRO A 121 -17.70 -10.10 -24.81
C PRO A 121 -17.27 -10.53 -26.22
N GLY A 122 -17.15 -11.85 -26.41
CA GLY A 122 -16.79 -12.47 -27.71
C GLY A 122 -15.35 -12.26 -28.17
N LYS A 123 -14.45 -11.72 -27.32
CA LYS A 123 -13.06 -11.42 -27.67
C LYS A 123 -12.08 -12.29 -26.89
N ASP A 124 -10.91 -12.54 -27.49
CA ASP A 124 -9.82 -13.25 -26.82
C ASP A 124 -9.18 -12.40 -25.71
N VAL A 125 -9.30 -12.88 -24.48
CA VAL A 125 -8.92 -12.15 -23.27
C VAL A 125 -7.46 -12.41 -22.87
N LYS A 126 -6.90 -13.58 -23.20
CA LYS A 126 -5.53 -13.99 -22.83
C LYS A 126 -4.46 -12.96 -23.23
N PRO A 127 -4.48 -12.39 -24.46
CA PRO A 127 -3.46 -11.41 -24.88
C PRO A 127 -3.51 -10.12 -24.05
N VAL A 128 -4.70 -9.71 -23.62
CA VAL A 128 -4.91 -8.51 -22.80
C VAL A 128 -4.40 -8.73 -21.39
N MET A 129 -4.68 -9.89 -20.81
CA MET A 129 -4.36 -10.23 -19.43
C MET A 129 -2.86 -10.27 -19.14
N ASN A 130 -2.08 -10.86 -20.05
CA ASN A 130 -0.65 -11.09 -19.87
C ASN A 130 0.21 -9.96 -20.43
N ARG A 131 -0.42 -8.86 -20.87
CA ARG A 131 0.30 -7.73 -21.44
C ARG A 131 1.10 -7.02 -20.33
N PRO A 132 2.40 -6.74 -20.55
CA PRO A 132 3.20 -6.00 -19.59
C PRO A 132 2.85 -4.50 -19.59
N GLN A 133 3.45 -3.76 -18.66
CA GLN A 133 3.34 -2.30 -18.49
C GLN A 133 1.92 -1.81 -18.16
N GLN A 134 1.08 -2.64 -17.52
CA GLN A 134 -0.27 -2.25 -17.09
C GLN A 134 -0.29 -1.58 -15.71
N ARG A 135 0.81 -1.65 -14.94
CA ARG A 135 0.89 -1.14 -13.56
C ARG A 135 0.38 0.30 -13.41
N LYS A 136 0.78 1.21 -14.30
CA LYS A 136 0.36 2.63 -14.24
C LYS A 136 -1.16 2.79 -14.39
N ARG A 137 -1.77 2.00 -15.26
CA ARG A 137 -3.22 2.02 -15.51
C ARG A 137 -4.00 1.42 -14.35
N MET A 138 -3.50 0.33 -13.77
CA MET A 138 -4.07 -0.28 -12.58
C MET A 138 -3.98 0.63 -11.37
N LYS A 139 -2.85 1.32 -11.15
CA LYS A 139 -2.72 2.33 -10.10
C LYS A 139 -3.72 3.49 -10.28
N LYS A 140 -3.92 3.95 -11.52
CA LYS A 140 -4.92 4.99 -11.82
C LYS A 140 -6.35 4.49 -11.55
N ALA A 141 -6.66 3.25 -11.92
CA ALA A 141 -7.94 2.61 -11.65
C ALA A 141 -8.18 2.39 -10.14
N LEU A 142 -7.16 2.01 -9.38
CA LEU A 142 -7.23 1.87 -7.94
C LEU A 142 -7.55 3.22 -7.26
N LYS A 143 -6.87 4.29 -7.69
CA LYS A 143 -7.16 5.66 -7.21
C LYS A 143 -8.57 6.13 -7.56
N ALA A 144 -9.11 5.71 -8.71
CA ALA A 144 -10.46 6.05 -9.13
C ALA A 144 -11.55 5.34 -8.32
N ASN A 145 -11.22 4.25 -7.63
CA ASN A 145 -12.13 3.52 -6.72
C ASN A 145 -11.80 3.80 -5.24
N ALA A 146 -11.22 4.96 -4.92
CA ALA A 146 -10.79 5.29 -3.55
C ALA A 146 -11.93 5.29 -2.52
N ASP A 147 -13.17 5.46 -2.99
CA ASP A 147 -14.42 5.39 -2.24
C ASP A 147 -14.86 3.95 -1.91
N HIS A 148 -14.19 2.94 -2.46
CA HIS A 148 -14.59 1.55 -2.25
C HIS A 148 -14.36 1.10 -0.78
N PRO A 149 -15.32 0.39 -0.15
CA PRO A 149 -15.22 -0.03 1.26
C PRO A 149 -13.90 -0.75 1.60
N ALA A 150 -13.45 -1.67 0.75
CA ALA A 150 -12.17 -2.36 0.92
C ALA A 150 -10.98 -1.39 1.07
N ILE A 151 -10.94 -0.30 0.28
CA ILE A 151 -9.84 0.67 0.33
C ILE A 151 -9.94 1.53 1.60
N ILE A 152 -11.15 1.97 1.94
CA ILE A 152 -11.40 2.77 3.15
C ILE A 152 -10.99 1.98 4.39
N THR A 153 -11.42 0.71 4.50
CA THR A 153 -11.08 -0.17 5.63
C THR A 153 -9.58 -0.44 5.69
N ALA A 154 -8.94 -0.73 4.55
CA ALA A 154 -7.49 -0.91 4.48
C ALA A 154 -6.70 0.32 4.97
N GLN A 155 -7.17 1.52 4.61
CA GLN A 155 -6.57 2.77 5.08
C GLN A 155 -6.74 2.96 6.59
N LYS A 156 -7.92 2.68 7.13
CA LYS A 156 -8.19 2.74 8.58
C LYS A 156 -7.31 1.77 9.37
N GLN A 157 -7.07 0.58 8.83
CA GLN A 157 -6.21 -0.45 9.42
C GLN A 157 -4.71 -0.17 9.24
N GLY A 158 -4.32 0.95 8.61
CA GLY A 158 -2.92 1.32 8.38
C GLY A 158 -2.20 0.52 7.29
N ASN A 159 -2.90 -0.37 6.58
CA ASN A 159 -2.35 -1.25 5.56
C ASN A 159 -2.99 -0.98 4.18
N PRO A 160 -2.63 0.13 3.51
CA PRO A 160 -3.24 0.50 2.24
C PRO A 160 -2.92 -0.52 1.14
N ILE A 161 -3.91 -0.85 0.32
CA ILE A 161 -3.76 -1.77 -0.82
C ILE A 161 -2.74 -1.19 -1.81
N ARG A 162 -1.69 -1.96 -2.12
CA ARG A 162 -0.64 -1.59 -3.08
C ARG A 162 -0.77 -2.38 -4.36
N MET A 163 -0.19 -1.84 -5.45
CA MET A 163 -0.23 -2.44 -6.78
C MET A 163 1.19 -2.55 -7.33
N ASP A 164 1.75 -3.75 -7.22
CA ASP A 164 3.13 -4.04 -7.66
C ASP A 164 3.18 -4.87 -8.94
N ALA A 165 2.08 -5.56 -9.27
CA ALA A 165 1.88 -6.30 -10.50
C ALA A 165 1.99 -5.42 -11.75
N ASP A 166 2.59 -5.98 -12.80
CA ASP A 166 2.74 -5.31 -14.10
C ASP A 166 1.77 -5.82 -15.18
N THR A 167 1.02 -6.89 -14.91
CA THR A 167 -0.01 -7.44 -15.79
C THR A 167 -1.40 -7.38 -15.14
N LEU A 168 -2.46 -7.40 -15.96
CA LEU A 168 -3.83 -7.42 -15.45
C LEU A 168 -4.15 -8.73 -14.74
N SER A 169 -3.64 -9.87 -15.24
CA SER A 169 -3.83 -11.18 -14.61
C SER A 169 -3.36 -11.19 -13.15
N SER A 170 -2.10 -10.81 -12.94
CA SER A 170 -1.49 -10.77 -11.61
C SER A 170 -2.08 -9.66 -10.75
N GLY A 171 -2.33 -8.48 -11.31
CA GLY A 171 -2.82 -7.34 -10.55
C GLY A 171 -4.26 -7.48 -10.07
N LEU A 172 -5.17 -8.02 -10.90
CA LEU A 172 -6.56 -8.24 -10.46
C LEU A 172 -6.62 -9.34 -9.40
N MET A 173 -5.85 -10.41 -9.54
CA MET A 173 -5.76 -11.46 -8.52
C MET A 173 -5.18 -10.94 -7.20
N SER A 174 -4.13 -10.12 -7.26
CA SER A 174 -3.54 -9.49 -6.08
C SER A 174 -4.53 -8.57 -5.34
N LEU A 175 -5.37 -7.83 -6.07
CA LEU A 175 -6.42 -7.00 -5.48
C LEU A 175 -7.50 -7.83 -4.78
N GLN A 176 -7.95 -8.91 -5.41
CA GLN A 176 -8.93 -9.82 -4.80
C GLN A 176 -8.40 -10.42 -3.50
N ASN A 177 -7.15 -10.90 -3.52
CA ASN A 177 -6.51 -11.45 -2.32
C ASN A 177 -6.39 -10.40 -1.21
N ALA A 178 -5.96 -9.18 -1.54
CA ALA A 178 -5.88 -8.09 -0.57
C ALA A 178 -7.25 -7.77 0.02
N ALA A 179 -8.28 -7.60 -0.82
CA ALA A 179 -9.65 -7.32 -0.39
C ALA A 179 -10.21 -8.42 0.53
N MET A 180 -9.93 -9.69 0.23
CA MET A 180 -10.32 -10.82 1.08
C MET A 180 -9.60 -10.81 2.43
N VAL A 181 -8.29 -10.51 2.46
CA VAL A 181 -7.54 -10.41 3.71
C VAL A 181 -8.10 -9.29 4.59
N ILE A 182 -8.39 -8.12 4.00
CA ILE A 182 -8.97 -6.97 4.71
C ILE A 182 -10.35 -7.32 5.27
N ARG A 183 -11.19 -8.04 4.49
CA ARG A 183 -12.48 -8.53 4.97
C ARG A 183 -12.31 -9.43 6.19
N LYS A 184 -11.46 -10.46 6.10
CA LYS A 184 -11.21 -11.39 7.21
C LYS A 184 -10.70 -10.65 8.44
N LEU A 185 -9.78 -9.70 8.26
CA LEU A 185 -9.27 -8.88 9.37
C LEU A 185 -10.40 -8.10 10.05
N ASN A 186 -11.24 -7.43 9.26
CA ASN A 186 -12.38 -6.67 9.78
C ASN A 186 -13.39 -7.58 10.50
N ASP A 187 -13.67 -8.77 9.97
CA ASP A 187 -14.55 -9.75 10.63
C ASP A 187 -13.95 -10.23 11.96
N HIS A 188 -12.63 -10.41 12.02
CA HIS A 188 -11.91 -10.76 13.26
C HIS A 188 -11.93 -9.63 14.29
N GLU A 189 -11.70 -8.39 13.86
CA GLU A 189 -11.78 -7.21 14.74
C GLU A 189 -13.19 -7.09 15.36
N GLN A 190 -14.25 -7.28 14.58
CA GLN A 190 -15.62 -7.26 15.09
C GLN A 190 -15.89 -8.40 16.09
N ARG A 191 -15.38 -9.61 15.82
CA ARG A 191 -15.49 -10.74 16.76
C ARG A 191 -14.73 -10.49 18.05
N LEU A 192 -13.54 -9.90 17.99
CA LEU A 192 -12.77 -9.55 19.18
C LEU A 192 -13.52 -8.56 20.06
N VAL A 193 -14.12 -7.51 19.49
CA VAL A 193 -14.93 -6.55 20.24
C VAL A 193 -16.15 -7.23 20.88
N ALA A 194 -16.79 -8.18 20.18
CA ALA A 194 -17.90 -8.95 20.73
C ALA A 194 -17.46 -9.84 21.90
N GLU A 195 -16.32 -10.54 21.77
CA GLU A 195 -15.75 -11.37 22.83
C GLU A 195 -15.27 -10.55 24.03
N GLU A 196 -14.71 -9.36 23.81
CA GLU A 196 -14.37 -8.43 24.89
C GLU A 196 -15.62 -7.99 25.67
N ALA A 197 -16.75 -7.79 24.98
CA ALA A 197 -18.02 -7.48 25.63
C ALA A 197 -18.60 -8.67 26.41
N THR A 198 -18.54 -9.90 25.87
CA THR A 198 -19.03 -11.11 26.55
C THR A 198 -18.18 -11.42 27.79
N THR A 199 -16.85 -11.32 27.68
CA THR A 199 -15.93 -11.53 28.80
C THR A 199 -16.13 -10.50 29.91
N ALA A 200 -16.37 -9.24 29.57
CA ALA A 200 -16.69 -8.20 30.56
C ALA A 200 -18.04 -8.43 31.26
N ASP A 201 -19.03 -9.01 30.58
CA ASP A 201 -20.31 -9.40 31.19
C ASP A 201 -20.15 -10.63 32.10
N LEU A 202 -19.42 -11.65 31.65
CA LEU A 202 -19.11 -12.83 32.45
C LEU A 202 -18.33 -12.47 33.72
N ALA A 203 -17.32 -11.61 33.62
CA ALA A 203 -16.57 -11.13 34.79
C ALA A 203 -17.49 -10.43 35.80
N ARG A 204 -18.45 -9.62 35.34
CA ARG A 204 -19.46 -8.99 36.20
C ARG A 204 -20.35 -10.01 36.90
N ARG A 205 -20.83 -11.04 36.17
CA ARG A 205 -21.66 -12.11 36.75
C ARG A 205 -20.89 -12.96 37.75
N VAL A 206 -19.62 -13.27 37.47
CA VAL A 206 -18.74 -14.00 38.40
C VAL A 206 -18.57 -13.21 39.69
N ALA A 207 -18.25 -11.91 39.61
CA ALA A 207 -18.13 -11.07 40.79
C ALA A 207 -19.43 -10.99 41.61
N GLU A 208 -20.60 -10.93 40.95
CA GLU A 208 -21.90 -10.98 41.62
C GLU A 208 -22.15 -12.32 42.32
N LEU A 209 -21.82 -13.43 41.67
CA LEU A 209 -21.96 -14.78 42.24
C LEU A 209 -20.99 -15.00 43.40
N GLU A 210 -19.75 -14.55 43.30
CA GLU A 210 -18.77 -14.59 44.39
C GLU A 210 -19.24 -13.77 45.59
N ALA A 211 -19.79 -12.57 45.37
CA ALA A 211 -20.37 -11.77 46.45
C ALA A 211 -21.55 -12.48 47.13
N ARG A 212 -22.42 -13.16 46.36
CA ARG A 212 -23.50 -13.99 46.90
C ARG A 212 -22.97 -15.20 47.66
N LEU A 213 -21.96 -15.90 47.13
CA LEU A 213 -21.36 -17.06 47.78
C LEU A 213 -20.70 -16.67 49.10
N MET A 214 -19.94 -15.58 49.13
CA MET A 214 -19.36 -15.04 50.37
C MET A 214 -20.43 -14.72 51.41
N SER A 215 -21.61 -14.24 50.99
CA SER A 215 -22.74 -14.00 51.90
C SER A 215 -23.38 -15.28 52.45
N VAL A 216 -23.23 -16.42 51.75
CA VAL A 216 -23.76 -17.73 52.15
C VAL A 216 -22.72 -18.51 52.98
N GLU A 217 -21.46 -18.54 52.57
CA GLU A 217 -20.37 -19.28 53.23
C GLU A 217 -19.99 -18.71 54.60
N THR A 218 -20.21 -17.41 54.83
CA THR A 218 -20.01 -16.80 56.16
C THR A 218 -21.04 -17.27 57.19
N GLY A 219 -22.06 -18.05 56.81
CA GLY A 219 -22.98 -18.77 57.71
C GLY A 219 -23.87 -17.91 58.60
N ALA A 220 -23.63 -16.61 58.64
CA ALA A 220 -24.46 -15.59 59.24
C ALA A 220 -24.97 -14.70 58.11
N SER A 221 -26.29 -14.65 57.95
CA SER A 221 -26.90 -13.75 56.98
C SER A 221 -26.44 -12.31 57.24
N LEU A 222 -26.29 -11.48 56.20
CA LEU A 222 -25.92 -10.06 56.37
C LEU A 222 -26.76 -9.32 57.45
N PRO A 223 -28.07 -9.62 57.63
CA PRO A 223 -28.86 -9.14 58.77
C PRO A 223 -28.37 -9.62 60.15
N GLU A 224 -27.96 -10.87 60.30
CA GLU A 224 -27.40 -11.42 61.55
C GLU A 224 -26.03 -10.85 61.86
N GLN A 225 -25.18 -10.65 60.84
CA GLN A 225 -23.90 -9.94 61.01
C GLN A 225 -24.14 -8.47 61.42
N ALA A 226 -25.12 -7.79 60.82
CA ALA A 226 -25.50 -6.44 61.22
C ALA A 226 -26.01 -6.37 62.68
N LEU A 227 -26.71 -7.41 63.14
CA LEU A 227 -27.13 -7.52 64.54
C LEU A 227 -25.95 -7.75 65.49
N ALA A 228 -25.06 -8.69 65.18
CA ALA A 228 -23.85 -8.94 65.98
C ALA A 228 -22.94 -7.70 66.05
N MET A 229 -22.84 -6.92 64.96
CA MET A 229 -22.11 -5.66 64.94
C MET A 229 -22.80 -4.55 65.76
N ARG A 230 -24.14 -4.51 65.79
CA ARG A 230 -24.90 -3.63 66.69
C ARG A 230 -24.68 -4.01 68.14
N ASP A 231 -24.72 -5.31 68.47
CA ASP A 231 -24.59 -5.81 69.83
C ASP A 231 -23.17 -5.65 70.39
N SER A 232 -22.17 -5.57 69.51
CA SER A 232 -20.80 -5.11 69.84
C SER A 232 -20.65 -3.58 69.88
N GLY A 233 -21.74 -2.81 69.77
CA GLY A 233 -21.77 -1.36 69.99
C GLY A 233 -21.47 -0.48 68.78
N LYS A 234 -21.34 -1.03 67.56
CA LYS A 234 -21.03 -0.23 66.36
C LYS A 234 -22.22 0.60 65.89
N ARG A 235 -21.93 1.79 65.33
CA ARG A 235 -22.96 2.68 64.78
C ARG A 235 -23.45 2.19 63.41
N GLN A 236 -24.70 2.51 63.07
CA GLN A 236 -25.34 2.06 61.82
C GLN A 236 -24.56 2.42 60.55
N GLN A 237 -23.88 3.57 60.54
CA GLN A 237 -22.99 3.98 59.43
C GLN A 237 -21.76 3.09 59.31
N GLU A 238 -21.17 2.67 60.43
CA GLU A 238 -19.98 1.80 60.43
C GLU A 238 -20.34 0.38 59.98
N ILE A 239 -21.53 -0.09 60.35
CA ILE A 239 -22.08 -1.39 59.91
C ILE A 239 -22.33 -1.38 58.40
N ALA A 240 -22.91 -0.29 57.87
CA ALA A 240 -23.17 -0.11 56.44
C ALA A 240 -21.87 -0.16 55.62
N THR A 241 -20.84 0.55 56.07
CA THR A 241 -19.52 0.57 55.42
C THR A 241 -18.85 -0.81 55.48
N ALA A 242 -18.92 -1.50 56.62
CA ALA A 242 -18.28 -2.80 56.81
C ALA A 242 -18.95 -3.94 56.03
N LEU A 243 -20.27 -3.88 55.85
CA LEU A 243 -21.05 -4.90 55.12
C LEU A 243 -21.29 -4.53 53.64
N GLY A 244 -20.79 -3.38 53.17
CA GLY A 244 -20.95 -2.94 51.78
C GLY A 244 -22.39 -2.66 51.34
N VAL A 245 -23.27 -2.28 52.28
CA VAL A 245 -24.71 -2.06 52.03
C VAL A 245 -25.17 -0.68 52.50
N SER A 246 -26.28 -0.19 51.96
CA SER A 246 -26.80 1.13 52.32
C SER A 246 -27.21 1.23 53.80
N VAL A 247 -27.06 2.40 54.41
CA VAL A 247 -27.50 2.67 55.79
C VAL A 247 -29.00 2.38 55.98
N ASN A 248 -29.82 2.59 54.94
CA ASN A 248 -31.26 2.30 54.97
C ASN A 248 -31.54 0.79 55.00
N THR A 249 -30.74 0.00 54.29
CA THR A 249 -30.80 -1.46 54.31
C THR A 249 -30.51 -1.99 55.72
N VAL A 250 -29.45 -1.47 56.37
CA VAL A 250 -29.09 -1.80 57.76
C VAL A 250 -30.21 -1.42 58.74
N LYS A 251 -30.77 -0.20 58.64
CA LYS A 251 -31.92 0.22 59.47
C LYS A 251 -33.11 -0.71 59.31
N SER A 252 -33.41 -1.14 58.08
CA SER A 252 -34.51 -2.05 57.82
C SER A 252 -34.30 -3.42 58.47
N TRP A 253 -33.09 -3.95 58.48
CA TRP A 253 -32.77 -5.22 59.14
C TRP A 253 -32.88 -5.12 60.65
N LEU A 254 -32.28 -4.08 61.25
CA LEU A 254 -32.32 -3.82 62.69
C LEU A 254 -33.74 -3.56 63.22
N ARG A 255 -34.64 -3.05 62.38
CA ARG A 255 -36.05 -2.83 62.73
C ARG A 255 -36.89 -4.10 62.68
N ARG A 256 -36.62 -5.01 61.74
CA ARG A 256 -37.37 -6.27 61.59
C ARG A 256 -37.02 -7.30 62.66
N ASN A 257 -35.80 -7.24 63.20
CA ASN A 257 -35.31 -8.13 64.26
C ASN A 257 -35.32 -7.46 65.64
N ARG A 258 -36.33 -6.62 65.89
CA ARG A 258 -36.55 -5.92 67.16
C ARG A 258 -37.78 -6.44 67.87
#